data_AF-A0A2N9M5N0-F1
#
_entry.id   AF-A0A2N9M5N0-F1
#
_cell.length_a   1.000
_cell.length_b   1.000
_cell.length_c   1.000
_cell.angle_alpha   90.00
_cell.angle_beta   90.00
_cell.angle_gamma   90.00
#
_symmetry.space_group_name_H-M   'P 1'
#
loop_
_entity.id
_entity.type
_entity.pdbx_description
1 polymer ?
#
loop_
_entity_poly.entity_id
_entity_poly.type
_entity_poly.pdbx_seq_one_letter_code
_entity_poly.pdbx_strand_id
1 'polypeptide(L)'
;MANAYKAVLKGNCLEWLEAPPTNLDSDQPVTITITLADDASPLIHPATRGEKMADALEKLAALNAVPDIADPVEWQHETRRERILPGRNT
;
A
#
# COMPACT_ATOMS: atom_id res chain seq x y z
N MET A 1 -19.05 -27.55 3.42
CA MET A 1 -19.05 -26.31 4.24
C MET A 1 -17.60 -25.96 4.47
N ALA A 2 -17.14 -24.78 4.03
CA ALA A 2 -15.78 -24.33 4.30
C ALA A 2 -15.79 -23.52 5.59
N ASN A 3 -15.07 -23.99 6.62
CA ASN A 3 -14.92 -23.23 7.84
C ASN A 3 -13.75 -22.26 7.65
N ALA A 4 -14.06 -20.97 7.68
CA ALA A 4 -13.03 -19.93 7.69
C ALA A 4 -12.61 -19.68 9.14
N TYR A 5 -11.34 -19.90 9.43
CA TYR A 5 -10.76 -19.65 10.76
C TYR A 5 -9.96 -18.36 10.74
N LYS A 6 -10.13 -17.54 11.77
CA LYS A 6 -9.39 -16.29 11.92
C LYS A 6 -8.14 -16.52 12.74
N ALA A 7 -7.00 -16.13 12.18
CA ALA A 7 -5.71 -16.18 12.83
C ALA A 7 -4.92 -14.92 12.51
N VAL A 8 -3.96 -14.62 13.38
CA VAL A 8 -2.90 -13.65 13.12
C VAL A 8 -1.66 -14.43 12.71
N LEU A 9 -1.08 -14.08 11.56
CA LEU A 9 0.23 -14.59 11.17
C LEU A 9 1.31 -13.71 11.81
N LYS A 10 2.08 -14.27 12.74
CA LYS A 10 3.21 -13.58 13.39
C LYS A 10 4.52 -14.29 13.02
N GLY A 11 5.33 -13.62 12.20
CA GLY A 11 6.50 -14.26 11.61
C GLY A 11 6.06 -15.40 10.68
N ASN A 12 6.42 -16.64 11.02
CA ASN A 12 6.02 -17.85 10.28
C ASN A 12 5.08 -18.77 11.09
N CYS A 13 4.47 -18.24 12.16
CA CYS A 13 3.56 -18.96 13.02
C CYS A 13 2.16 -18.34 12.95
N LEU A 14 1.13 -19.18 12.82
CA LEU A 14 -0.26 -18.77 12.90
C LEU A 14 -0.73 -18.84 14.37
N GLU A 15 -1.19 -17.72 14.91
CA GLU A 15 -1.82 -17.62 16.22
C GLU A 15 -3.34 -17.49 16.02
N TRP A 16 -4.12 -18.47 16.49
CA TRP A 16 -5.57 -18.45 16.34
C TRP A 16 -6.20 -17.38 17.24
N LEU A 17 -7.05 -16.54 16.66
CA LEU A 17 -7.81 -15.54 17.44
C LEU A 17 -9.03 -16.15 18.14
N GLU A 18 -9.49 -17.28 17.61
CA GLU A 18 -10.63 -18.04 18.11
C GLU A 18 -10.19 -19.47 18.42
N ALA A 19 -11.14 -20.32 18.80
CA ALA A 19 -10.85 -21.74 19.03
C ALA A 19 -10.19 -22.35 17.77
N PRO A 20 -9.06 -23.04 17.92
CA PRO A 20 -8.40 -23.68 16.79
C PRO A 20 -9.33 -24.73 16.18
N PRO A 21 -9.16 -25.05 14.89
CA PRO A 21 -9.93 -26.12 14.29
C PRO A 21 -9.64 -27.42 15.03
N THR A 22 -10.67 -28.05 15.56
CA THR A 22 -10.56 -29.28 16.37
C THR A 22 -10.08 -30.48 15.57
N ASN A 23 -10.10 -30.39 14.24
CA ASN A 23 -9.73 -31.45 13.30
C ASN A 23 -8.31 -31.27 12.73
N LEU A 24 -7.46 -30.44 13.33
CA LEU A 24 -6.05 -30.37 12.97
C LEU A 24 -5.27 -31.41 13.77
N ASP A 25 -5.00 -32.57 13.17
CA ASP A 25 -4.07 -33.53 13.74
C ASP A 25 -2.64 -32.99 13.64
N SER A 26 -1.94 -32.87 14.78
CA SER A 26 -0.60 -32.27 14.85
C SER A 26 0.48 -33.01 14.05
N ASP A 27 0.21 -34.23 13.60
CA ASP A 27 1.18 -35.12 12.93
C ASP A 27 0.98 -35.20 11.41
N GLN A 28 -0.03 -34.50 10.87
CA GLN A 28 -0.29 -34.45 9.44
C GLN A 28 -0.08 -33.04 8.87
N PRO A 29 0.67 -32.91 7.76
CA PRO A 29 0.82 -31.62 7.09
C PRO A 29 -0.51 -31.20 6.47
N VAL A 30 -1.12 -30.14 7.00
CA VAL A 30 -2.36 -29.57 6.47
C VAL A 30 -2.05 -28.42 5.51
N THR A 31 -2.61 -28.47 4.30
CA THR A 31 -2.51 -27.36 3.34
C THR A 31 -3.50 -26.27 3.72
N ILE A 32 -3.01 -25.05 3.96
CA ILE A 32 -3.82 -23.91 4.38
C ILE A 32 -3.73 -22.81 3.31
N THR A 33 -4.88 -22.31 2.86
CA THR A 33 -4.95 -21.12 2.02
C THR A 33 -5.17 -19.89 2.90
N ILE A 34 -4.19 -18.99 2.95
CA ILE A 34 -4.25 -17.75 3.72
C ILE A 34 -4.84 -16.65 2.83
N THR A 35 -5.97 -16.07 3.27
CA THR A 35 -6.53 -14.87 2.65
C THR A 35 -6.24 -13.69 3.57
N LEU A 36 -5.49 -12.69 3.07
CA LEU A 36 -5.22 -11.46 3.80
C LEU A 36 -6.49 -10.60 3.83
N ALA A 37 -6.90 -10.15 5.01
CA ALA A 37 -8.00 -9.19 5.14
C ALA A 37 -7.62 -7.85 4.51
N ASP A 38 -8.58 -7.03 4.08
CA ASP A 38 -8.31 -5.75 3.39
C ASP A 38 -7.46 -4.75 4.21
N ASP A 39 -7.47 -4.86 5.54
CA ASP A 39 -6.59 -4.09 6.44
C ASP A 39 -5.12 -4.54 6.36
N ALA A 40 -4.88 -5.80 5.97
CA ALA A 40 -3.62 -6.25 5.43
C ALA A 40 -3.58 -5.86 3.95
N SER A 41 -3.59 -4.54 3.71
CA SER A 41 -3.21 -3.98 2.43
C SER A 41 -1.95 -4.73 1.99
N PRO A 42 -1.85 -5.19 0.73
CA PRO A 42 -0.60 -5.75 0.28
C PRO A 42 0.47 -4.76 0.71
N LEU A 43 1.53 -5.26 1.31
CA LEU A 43 2.81 -4.61 1.21
C LEU A 43 3.10 -4.52 -0.29
N ILE A 44 2.42 -3.60 -0.98
CA ILE A 44 3.06 -2.75 -1.93
C ILE A 44 4.30 -2.32 -1.18
N HIS A 45 5.40 -3.01 -1.44
CA HIS A 45 6.69 -2.58 -0.98
C HIS A 45 6.71 -1.07 -1.27
N PRO A 46 7.04 -0.21 -0.29
CA PRO A 46 7.01 1.24 -0.49
C PRO A 46 7.79 1.65 -1.75
N ALA A 47 8.76 0.85 -2.20
CA ALA A 47 9.38 0.91 -3.52
C ALA A 47 8.36 0.86 -4.70
N THR A 48 7.45 -0.11 -4.74
CA THR A 48 6.55 -0.35 -5.89
C THR A 48 5.36 0.63 -6.01
N ARG A 49 4.91 1.31 -4.94
CA ARG A 49 3.88 2.38 -5.10
C ARG A 49 4.49 3.66 -5.63
N GLY A 50 5.68 4.02 -5.14
CA GLY A 50 6.41 5.18 -5.62
C GLY A 50 6.74 5.04 -7.10
N GLU A 51 7.29 3.89 -7.49
CA GLU A 51 7.62 3.56 -8.89
C GLU A 51 6.38 3.58 -9.79
N LYS A 52 5.30 2.87 -9.44
CA LYS A 52 4.07 2.88 -10.25
C LYS A 52 3.45 4.26 -10.38
N MET A 53 3.55 5.09 -9.34
CA MET A 53 3.05 6.46 -9.37
C MET A 53 3.95 7.36 -10.23
N ALA A 54 5.28 7.20 -10.14
CA ALA A 54 6.22 7.89 -11.00
C ALA A 54 5.99 7.54 -12.48
N ASP A 55 5.85 6.25 -12.81
CA ASP A 55 5.56 5.76 -14.15
C ASP A 55 4.23 6.33 -14.69
N ALA A 56 3.21 6.40 -13.84
CA ALA A 56 1.92 6.97 -14.23
C ALA A 56 2.04 8.47 -14.51
N LEU A 57 2.78 9.22 -13.67
CA LEU A 57 3.02 10.64 -13.85
C LEU A 57 3.87 10.93 -15.09
N GLU A 58 4.89 10.11 -15.38
CA GLU A 58 5.73 10.23 -16.57
C GLU A 58 4.90 10.03 -17.85
N LYS A 59 4.02 9.02 -17.88
CA LYS A 59 3.10 8.80 -19.01
C LYS A 59 2.15 9.98 -19.22
N LEU A 60 1.63 10.58 -18.15
CA LEU A 60 0.77 11.77 -18.24
C LEU A 60 1.54 12.99 -18.77
N ALA A 61 2.79 13.19 -18.35
CA ALA A 61 3.65 14.25 -18.86
C ALA A 61 3.95 14.07 -20.35
N ALA A 62 4.27 12.85 -20.78
CA ALA A 62 4.54 12.53 -22.19
C ALA A 62 3.34 12.77 -23.11
N LEU A 63 2.12 12.64 -22.59
CA LEU A 63 0.87 12.91 -23.33
C LEU A 63 0.50 14.40 -23.39
N ASN A 64 1.29 15.28 -22.77
CA ASN A 64 0.92 16.68 -22.53
C ASN A 64 -0.51 16.78 -21.95
N ALA A 65 -0.82 15.94 -20.96
CA ALA A 65 -2.19 15.75 -20.47
C ALA A 65 -2.80 17.01 -19.83
N VAL A 66 -1.98 18.01 -19.50
CA VAL A 66 -2.41 19.29 -18.94
C VAL A 66 -1.81 20.44 -19.77
N PRO A 67 -2.32 20.68 -20.99
CA PRO A 67 -1.73 21.65 -21.92
C PRO A 67 -1.94 23.11 -21.49
N ASP A 68 -2.91 23.35 -20.61
CA ASP A 68 -3.28 24.69 -20.14
C ASP A 68 -2.25 25.29 -19.15
N ILE A 69 -1.28 24.48 -18.69
CA ILE A 69 -0.19 24.94 -17.82
C ILE A 69 1.04 25.19 -18.70
N ALA A 70 1.30 26.46 -19.00
CA ALA A 70 2.41 26.87 -19.86
C ALA A 70 3.79 26.66 -19.20
N ASP A 71 3.93 27.01 -17.93
CA ASP A 71 5.09 26.72 -17.09
C ASP A 71 4.64 25.99 -15.81
N PRO A 72 4.87 24.66 -15.70
CA PRO A 72 4.52 23.89 -14.51
C PRO A 72 5.21 24.36 -13.22
N VAL A 73 6.41 24.94 -13.33
CA VAL A 73 7.17 25.46 -12.19
C VAL A 73 6.52 26.74 -11.71
N GLU A 74 6.29 27.70 -12.61
CA GLU A 74 5.60 28.95 -12.27
C GLU A 74 4.19 28.69 -11.70
N TRP A 75 3.42 27.83 -12.35
CA TRP A 75 2.10 27.41 -11.87
C TRP A 75 2.16 26.79 -10.47
N GLN A 76 3.19 26.00 -10.17
CA GLN A 76 3.39 25.43 -8.84
C GLN A 76 3.70 26.52 -7.80
N HIS A 77 4.52 27.51 -8.15
CA HIS A 77 4.82 28.65 -7.28
C HIS A 77 3.57 29.50 -6.97
N GLU A 78 2.77 29.80 -8.00
CA GLU A 78 1.52 30.56 -7.86
C GLU A 78 0.47 29.79 -7.04
N THR A 79 0.27 28.51 -7.34
CA THR A 79 -0.72 27.66 -6.66
C THR A 79 -0.34 27.42 -5.21
N ARG A 80 0.96 27.24 -4.92
CA ARG A 80 1.44 27.05 -3.55
C ARG A 80 1.62 28.33 -2.76
N ARG A 81 1.39 29.51 -3.38
CA ARG A 81 1.55 30.86 -2.80
C ARG A 81 2.60 30.85 -1.70
N GLU A 82 3.87 30.64 -2.08
CA GLU A 82 5.03 30.44 -1.19
C GLU A 82 4.65 30.47 0.30
N ARG A 83 4.20 29.32 0.81
CA ARG A 83 3.92 29.21 2.24
C ARG A 83 5.23 29.47 2.96
N ILE A 84 5.34 30.62 3.63
CA ILE A 84 6.48 30.93 4.49
C ILE A 84 6.60 29.76 5.47
N LEU A 85 7.64 28.95 5.29
CA LEU A 85 7.93 27.87 6.21
C LEU A 85 8.49 28.51 7.48
N PRO A 86 7.90 28.25 8.66
CA PRO A 86 8.46 28.76 9.91
C PRO A 86 9.90 28.22 10.05
N GLY A 87 10.87 29.13 10.17
CA GLY A 87 12.28 28.80 10.37
C GLY A 87 13.20 28.82 9.13
N ARG A 88 12.74 29.29 7.96
CA ARG A 88 13.58 29.35 6.74
C ARG A 88 14.30 30.70 6.49
N ASN A 89 14.10 31.71 7.36
CA ASN A 89 14.85 32.96 7.34
C ASN A 89 15.73 33.06 8.61
N THR A 90 16.97 32.59 8.48
CA THR A 90 18.13 33.04 9.27
C THR A 90 19.27 33.27 8.31
#